data_AF-A0A060CA90-F1
#
_entry.id   AF-A0A060CA90-F1
#
_cell.length_a   1.000
_cell.length_b   1.000
_cell.length_c   1.000
_cell.angle_alpha   90.00
_cell.angle_beta   90.00
_cell.angle_gamma   90.00
#
_symmetry.space_group_name_H-M   'P 1'
#
loop_
_entity.id
_entity.type
_entity.pdbx_description
1 polymer ?
#
loop_
_entity_poly.entity_id
_entity_poly.type
_entity_poly.pdbx_seq_one_letter_code
_entity_poly.pdbx_strand_id
1 'polypeptide(L)'
;FTRYINCTVKGEIVGENITFEKSLKILRGEQKTMMFSPKEFPQLIINNPRLWWPVNKGPQELYELKMAVLVDGFVCDSVKTKFGIREITSDTNTPDHSRLFYINGHPLFIRGANWI
;
A
#
# COMPACT_ATOMS: atom_id res chain seq x y z
N PHE A 1 -25.27 -19.80 -21.55
CA PHE A 1 -25.57 -19.35 -20.18
C PHE A 1 -24.34 -18.68 -19.59
N THR A 2 -24.44 -17.41 -19.21
CA THR A 2 -23.34 -16.66 -18.61
C THR A 2 -23.27 -17.01 -17.12
N ARG A 3 -22.26 -17.79 -16.71
CA ARG A 3 -22.06 -18.18 -15.31
C ARG A 3 -21.12 -17.19 -14.63
N TYR A 4 -21.63 -16.46 -13.64
CA TYR A 4 -20.83 -15.63 -12.76
C TYR A 4 -20.16 -16.50 -11.69
N ILE A 5 -18.94 -16.12 -11.32
CA ILE A 5 -18.23 -16.64 -10.16
C ILE A 5 -18.34 -15.59 -9.06
N ASN A 6 -18.86 -15.98 -7.90
CA ASN A 6 -18.79 -15.15 -6.70
C ASN A 6 -17.41 -15.35 -6.08
N CYS A 7 -16.67 -14.26 -5.90
CA CYS A 7 -15.43 -14.31 -5.15
C CYS A 7 -15.42 -13.24 -4.07
N THR A 8 -14.66 -13.50 -3.01
CA THR A 8 -14.39 -12.56 -1.93
C THR A 8 -12.90 -12.29 -1.90
N VAL A 9 -12.51 -11.02 -1.98
CA VAL A 9 -11.13 -10.61 -1.78
C VAL A 9 -10.99 -10.14 -0.35
N LYS A 10 -10.10 -10.77 0.41
CA LYS A 10 -9.78 -10.45 1.79
C LYS A 10 -8.38 -9.87 1.88
N GLY A 11 -8.20 -8.90 2.76
CA GLY A 11 -6.92 -8.29 3.08
C GLY A 11 -6.69 -8.21 4.58
N GLU A 12 -5.44 -8.36 4.99
CA GLU A 12 -4.96 -8.21 6.36
C GLU A 12 -3.65 -7.41 6.36
N ILE A 13 -3.56 -6.37 7.20
CA ILE A 13 -2.29 -5.75 7.57
C ILE A 13 -1.83 -6.45 8.85
N VAL A 14 -0.82 -7.32 8.72
CA VAL A 14 -0.42 -8.27 9.75
C VAL A 14 0.09 -7.54 10.98
N GLY A 15 -0.40 -7.94 12.16
CA GLY A 15 0.01 -7.35 13.44
C GLY A 15 -0.67 -6.01 13.78
N GLU A 16 -1.46 -5.44 12.86
CA GLU A 16 -2.14 -4.15 13.09
C GLU A 16 -3.61 -4.29 13.50
N ASN A 17 -4.14 -5.52 13.57
CA ASN A 17 -5.56 -5.79 13.77
C ASN A 17 -6.46 -5.11 12.71
N ILE A 18 -5.95 -4.98 11.48
CA ILE A 18 -6.66 -4.39 10.35
C ILE A 18 -6.95 -5.48 9.33
N THR A 19 -8.22 -5.82 9.20
CA THR A 19 -8.74 -6.72 8.17
C THR A 19 -9.85 -6.05 7.38
N PHE A 20 -9.97 -6.41 6.11
CA PHE A 20 -11.00 -5.88 5.22
C PHE A 20 -11.34 -6.90 4.14
N GLU A 21 -12.58 -6.86 3.64
CA GLU A 21 -13.00 -7.76 2.59
C GLU A 21 -14.07 -7.14 1.70
N LYS A 22 -14.11 -7.58 0.45
CA LYS A 22 -15.14 -7.18 -0.51
C LYS A 22 -15.46 -8.33 -1.43
N SER A 23 -16.76 -8.56 -1.64
CA SER A 23 -17.25 -9.58 -2.56
C SER A 23 -17.56 -8.97 -3.92
N LEU A 24 -17.25 -9.70 -4.98
CA LEU A 24 -17.57 -9.32 -6.35
C LEU A 24 -18.04 -10.52 -7.16
N LYS A 25 -18.78 -10.22 -8.21
CA LYS A 25 -19.10 -11.16 -9.28
C LYS A 25 -18.22 -10.87 -10.47
N ILE A 26 -17.59 -11.91 -10.98
CA ILE A 26 -16.78 -11.86 -12.20
C ILE A 26 -17.20 -12.94 -13.18
N LEU A 27 -17.02 -12.67 -14.46
CA LEU A 27 -17.12 -13.65 -15.52
C LEU A 27 -15.77 -14.32 -15.78
N ARG A 28 -15.81 -15.50 -16.37
CA ARG A 28 -14.59 -16.17 -16.83
C ARG A 28 -13.87 -15.29 -17.85
N GLY A 29 -12.60 -14.98 -17.59
CA GLY A 29 -11.77 -14.12 -18.44
C GLY A 29 -12.00 -12.62 -18.27
N GLU A 30 -12.93 -12.20 -17.40
CA GLU A 30 -13.11 -10.79 -17.05
C GLU A 30 -11.97 -10.32 -16.14
N GLN A 31 -11.48 -9.12 -16.39
CA GLN A 31 -10.59 -8.40 -15.48
C GLN A 31 -11.35 -7.26 -14.83
N LYS A 32 -11.22 -7.14 -13.51
CA LYS A 32 -11.91 -6.11 -12.74
C LYS A 32 -10.99 -5.53 -11.70
N THR A 33 -10.85 -4.21 -11.71
CA THR A 33 -10.10 -3.48 -10.68
C THR A 33 -11.00 -3.26 -9.47
N MET A 34 -10.46 -3.53 -8.28
CA MET A 34 -11.10 -3.22 -7.02
C MET A 34 -10.26 -2.26 -6.20
N MET A 35 -10.96 -1.42 -5.43
CA MET A 35 -10.35 -0.45 -4.54
C MET A 35 -10.92 -0.63 -3.14
N PHE A 36 -10.02 -0.62 -2.15
CA PHE A 36 -10.33 -0.54 -0.74
C PHE A 36 -9.96 0.87 -0.28
N SER A 37 -10.96 1.71 -0.07
CA SER A 37 -10.75 3.11 0.32
C SER A 37 -11.05 3.32 1.80
N PRO A 38 -10.40 4.28 2.49
CA PRO A 38 -10.75 4.65 3.86
C PRO A 38 -12.21 5.07 4.06
N LYS A 39 -12.89 5.53 2.99
CA LYS A 39 -14.32 5.89 3.05
C LYS A 39 -15.21 4.66 3.28
N GLU A 40 -14.85 3.52 2.69
CA GLU A 40 -15.57 2.24 2.84
C GLU A 40 -15.00 1.40 3.99
N PHE A 41 -13.70 1.53 4.25
CA PHE A 41 -12.96 0.80 5.27
C PHE A 41 -12.19 1.77 6.18
N PRO A 42 -12.87 2.43 7.15
CA PRO A 42 -12.24 3.42 8.03
C PRO A 42 -11.03 2.89 8.80
N GLN A 43 -10.95 1.57 9.05
CA GLN A 43 -9.80 0.92 9.67
C GLN A 43 -8.51 1.01 8.84
N LEU A 44 -8.59 1.40 7.56
CA LEU A 44 -7.41 1.69 6.74
C LEU A 44 -6.78 3.05 7.08
N ILE A 45 -7.40 3.84 7.96
CA ILE A 45 -6.79 5.02 8.57
C ILE A 45 -5.94 4.55 9.76
N ILE A 46 -4.64 4.47 9.55
CA ILE A 46 -3.68 4.10 10.60
C ILE A 46 -3.28 5.36 11.35
N ASN A 47 -3.75 5.49 12.59
CA ASN A 47 -3.34 6.58 13.48
C ASN A 47 -1.96 6.29 14.07
N ASN A 48 -1.09 7.30 14.12
CA ASN A 48 0.29 7.19 14.60
C ASN A 48 1.07 6.03 13.93
N PRO A 49 1.17 6.01 12.59
CA PRO A 49 1.84 4.93 11.89
C PRO A 49 3.33 4.88 12.24
N ARG A 50 3.88 3.67 12.24
CA ARG A 50 5.33 3.44 12.25
C ARG A 50 5.89 3.85 10.90
N LEU A 51 6.51 5.03 10.86
CA LEU A 51 6.99 5.62 9.62
C LEU A 51 8.25 4.91 9.11
N TRP A 52 8.30 4.73 7.79
CA TRP A 52 9.52 4.32 7.12
C TRP A 52 10.44 5.54 6.92
N TRP A 53 11.72 5.36 7.20
CA TRP A 53 12.77 6.36 6.98
C TRP A 53 13.93 5.81 6.13
N PRO A 54 14.60 6.67 5.33
CA PRO A 54 15.84 6.31 4.66
C PRO A 54 16.94 5.89 5.63
N VAL A 55 17.98 5.28 5.07
CA VAL A 55 19.23 4.96 5.77
C VAL A 55 19.76 6.21 6.51
N ASN A 56 20.13 6.02 7.78
CA ASN A 56 20.65 7.05 8.68
C ASN A 56 19.67 8.22 8.98
N LYS A 57 18.37 8.03 8.77
CA LYS A 57 17.33 9.05 9.08
C LYS A 57 16.24 8.57 10.04
N GLY A 58 16.25 7.29 10.40
CA GLY A 58 15.31 6.70 11.35
C GLY A 58 15.09 5.21 11.07
N PRO A 59 14.08 4.60 11.71
CA PRO A 59 13.68 3.21 11.44
C PRO A 59 13.14 2.98 10.03
N GLN A 60 13.49 1.86 9.39
CA GLN A 60 12.99 1.44 8.07
C GLN A 60 11.72 0.59 8.20
N GLU A 61 10.69 1.10 8.90
CA GLU A 61 9.48 0.34 9.23
C GLU A 61 8.75 -0.15 7.98
N LEU A 62 8.43 -1.44 7.95
CA LEU A 62 7.68 -2.08 6.87
C LEU A 62 6.54 -2.91 7.47
N TYR A 63 5.34 -2.66 6.96
CA TYR A 63 4.15 -3.44 7.22
C TYR A 63 4.05 -4.59 6.23
N GLU A 64 3.43 -5.70 6.64
CA GLU A 64 3.10 -6.81 5.74
C GLU A 64 1.61 -6.77 5.41
N LEU A 65 1.30 -6.69 4.12
CA LEU A 65 -0.05 -6.83 3.58
C LEU A 65 -0.21 -8.25 3.00
N LYS A 66 -1.19 -8.99 3.52
CA LYS A 66 -1.64 -10.25 2.94
C LYS A 66 -2.98 -10.03 2.24
N MET A 67 -3.08 -10.53 1.01
CA MET A 67 -4.32 -10.53 0.25
C MET A 67 -4.64 -11.95 -0.20
N ALA A 68 -5.91 -12.33 -0.14
CA ALA A 68 -6.38 -13.63 -0.61
C ALA A 68 -7.68 -13.48 -1.38
N VAL A 69 -7.86 -14.29 -2.42
CA VAL A 69 -9.12 -14.43 -3.14
C VAL A 69 -9.74 -15.76 -2.74
N LEU A 70 -11.01 -15.73 -2.36
CA LEU A 70 -11.77 -16.91 -1.98
C LEU A 70 -12.92 -17.13 -2.97
N VAL A 71 -13.14 -18.40 -3.35
CA VAL A 71 -14.31 -18.87 -4.10
C VAL A 71 -14.92 -20.01 -3.31
N ASP A 72 -16.22 -19.93 -3.05
CA ASP A 72 -16.97 -20.92 -2.25
C ASP A 72 -16.32 -21.22 -0.88
N GLY A 73 -15.68 -20.21 -0.28
CA GLY A 73 -14.99 -20.31 1.02
C GLY A 73 -13.56 -20.84 0.97
N PHE A 74 -13.07 -21.27 -0.20
CA PHE A 74 -11.71 -21.77 -0.39
C PHE A 74 -10.79 -20.70 -0.97
N VAL A 75 -9.57 -20.58 -0.45
CA VAL A 75 -8.54 -19.69 -1.01
C VAL A 75 -8.11 -20.24 -2.37
N CYS A 76 -8.39 -19.50 -3.44
CA CYS A 76 -7.99 -19.87 -4.80
C CYS A 76 -6.66 -19.22 -5.22
N ASP A 77 -6.33 -18.07 -4.63
CA ASP A 77 -5.06 -17.37 -4.85
C ASP A 77 -4.72 -16.46 -3.65
N SER A 78 -3.45 -16.15 -3.48
CA SER A 78 -2.98 -15.24 -2.44
C SER A 78 -1.67 -14.54 -2.82
N VAL A 79 -1.53 -13.30 -2.36
CA VAL A 79 -0.29 -12.52 -2.52
C VAL A 79 0.08 -11.88 -1.18
N LYS A 80 1.38 -11.75 -0.94
CA LYS A 80 1.94 -11.01 0.19
C LYS A 80 2.88 -9.96 -0.33
N THR A 81 2.81 -8.76 0.25
CA THR A 81 3.73 -7.67 -0.08
C THR A 81 4.08 -6.88 1.17
N LYS A 82 5.19 -6.16 1.13
CA LYS A 82 5.59 -5.23 2.18
C LYS A 82 5.43 -3.80 1.71
N PHE A 83 5.01 -2.91 2.61
CA PHE A 83 4.90 -1.48 2.32
C PHE A 83 5.39 -0.65 3.50
N GLY A 84 5.97 0.51 3.22
CA GLY A 84 6.39 1.48 4.22
C GLY A 84 5.56 2.75 4.10
N ILE A 85 4.98 3.22 5.21
CA ILE A 85 4.22 4.45 5.25
C ILE A 85 5.20 5.61 5.34
N ARG A 86 5.19 6.48 4.33
CA ARG A 86 6.04 7.67 4.25
C ARG A 86 5.43 8.71 3.32
N GLU A 87 5.71 9.97 3.59
CA GLU A 87 5.48 11.05 2.65
C GLU A 87 6.80 11.40 1.94
N ILE A 88 6.74 11.61 0.63
CA ILE A 88 7.86 12.14 -0.16
C ILE A 88 7.34 13.34 -0.95
N THR A 89 7.96 14.49 -0.72
CA THR A 89 7.66 15.72 -1.46
C THR A 89 8.95 16.36 -1.96
N SER A 90 8.82 17.30 -2.88
CA SER A 90 9.95 18.10 -3.35
C SER A 90 9.48 19.45 -3.85
N ASP A 91 10.34 20.45 -3.71
CA ASP A 91 10.14 21.78 -4.28
C ASP A 91 11.46 22.35 -4.83
N THR A 92 11.40 23.56 -5.35
CA THR A 92 12.56 24.34 -5.83
C THR A 92 12.61 25.72 -5.19
N ASN A 93 12.15 25.83 -3.94
CA ASN A 93 12.10 27.08 -3.17
C ASN A 93 13.45 27.38 -2.49
N THR A 94 14.53 27.16 -3.22
CA THR A 94 15.90 27.47 -2.81
C THR A 94 16.38 28.73 -3.55
N PRO A 95 17.38 29.47 -3.00
CA PRO A 95 17.88 30.69 -3.63
C PRO A 95 18.39 30.51 -5.07
N ASP A 96 18.84 29.30 -5.42
CA ASP A 96 19.36 28.93 -6.73
C ASP A 96 18.37 28.10 -7.57
N HIS A 97 17.13 27.92 -7.10
CA HIS A 97 16.11 27.08 -7.72
C HIS A 97 16.49 25.59 -7.87
N SER A 98 17.48 25.13 -7.11
CA SER A 98 17.80 23.70 -6.97
C SER A 98 16.64 22.92 -6.35
N ARG A 99 16.52 21.63 -6.70
CA ARG A 99 15.48 20.76 -6.13
C ARG A 99 15.86 20.30 -4.72
N LEU A 100 14.98 20.56 -3.75
CA LEU A 100 15.05 20.01 -2.40
C LEU A 100 14.00 18.92 -2.23
N PHE A 101 14.39 17.78 -1.67
CA PHE A 101 13.49 16.68 -1.33
C PHE A 101 13.19 16.67 0.16
N TYR A 102 12.00 16.22 0.52
CA TYR A 102 11.60 16.00 1.90
C TYR A 102 11.06 14.59 2.07
N ILE A 103 11.34 14.01 3.24
CA ILE A 103 10.74 12.75 3.66
C ILE A 103 10.11 12.95 5.02
N ASN A 104 8.80 12.65 5.12
CA ASN A 104 7.99 12.88 6.30
C ASN A 104 8.11 14.33 6.82
N GLY A 105 8.16 15.31 5.90
CA GLY A 105 8.33 16.74 6.21
C GLY A 105 9.76 17.20 6.52
N HIS A 106 10.77 16.30 6.57
CA HIS A 106 12.16 16.68 6.86
C HIS A 106 13.01 16.77 5.59
N PRO A 107 13.83 17.82 5.43
CA PRO A 107 14.68 17.99 4.24
C PRO A 107 15.74 16.88 4.15
N LEU A 108 15.94 16.37 2.93
CA LEU A 108 16.90 15.32 2.62
C LEU A 108 17.88 15.79 1.54
N PHE A 109 19.15 15.87 1.92
CA PHE A 109 20.24 16.00 0.95
C PHE A 109 20.51 14.65 0.28
N ILE A 110 20.26 14.58 -1.03
CA ILE A 110 20.44 13.36 -1.82
C ILE A 110 21.93 13.08 -2.01
N ARG A 111 22.36 11.90 -1.56
CA ARG A 111 23.72 11.38 -1.75
C ARG A 111 23.60 10.03 -2.44
N GLY A 112 24.07 9.95 -3.68
CA GLY A 112 23.95 8.74 -4.49
C GLY A 112 24.78 8.81 -5.76
N ALA A 113 24.67 7.76 -6.56
CA ALA A 113 25.28 7.64 -7.87
C ALA A 113 24.23 7.09 -8.86
N ASN A 114 24.51 7.22 -10.16
CA ASN A 114 23.68 6.60 -11.19
C ASN A 114 23.90 5.08 -11.15
N TRP A 115 22.81 4.33 -11.04
CA TRP A 115 22.80 2.88 -11.21
C TRP A 115 22.55 2.58 -12.69
N ILE A 116 23.51 1.95 -13.37
CA ILE A 116 23.45 1.56 -14.79
C ILE A 116 23.30 0.04 -14.87
#